data_AF-A0A938AYA4-F1
#
_entry.id   AF-A0A938AYA4-F1
#
_cell.length_a   1.000
_cell.length_b   1.000
_cell.length_c   1.000
_cell.angle_alpha   90.00
_cell.angle_beta   90.00
_cell.angle_gamma   90.00
#
_symmetry.space_group_name_H-M   'P 1'
#
loop_
_entity.id
_entity.type
_entity.pdbx_description
1 polymer ?
#
loop_
_entity_poly.entity_id
_entity_poly.type
_entity_poly.pdbx_seq_one_letter_code
_entity_poly.pdbx_strand_id
1 'polypeptide(L)' 'MNDKTFEWSFTALSIIAVLWMIAGSIFTALGIFGSIILGLVVWIVGGGTLLYFWGKDYMSRI' A
#
# COMPACT_ATOMS: atom_id res chain seq x y z
N MET A 1 -12.22 5.00 -11.90
CA MET A 1 -11.78 3.58 -11.89
C MET A 1 -13.01 2.71 -11.59
N ASN A 2 -13.05 1.44 -12.01
CA ASN A 2 -14.12 0.52 -11.59
C ASN A 2 -13.86 0.11 -10.13
N ASP A 3 -14.92 -0.11 -9.35
CA ASP A 3 -14.88 -0.35 -7.91
C ASP A 3 -14.04 -1.59 -7.59
N LYS A 4 -14.18 -2.64 -8.41
CA LYS A 4 -13.38 -3.86 -8.25
C LYS A 4 -11.90 -3.63 -8.50
N THR A 5 -11.55 -2.74 -9.42
CA THR A 5 -10.16 -2.38 -9.68
C THR A 5 -9.60 -1.57 -8.52
N PHE A 6 -10.38 -0.64 -7.93
CA PHE A 6 -9.94 0.11 -6.75
C PHE A 6 -9.67 -0.81 -5.55
N GLU A 7 -10.61 -1.70 -5.24
CA GLU A 7 -10.47 -2.69 -4.18
C GLU A 7 -9.21 -3.55 -4.37
N TRP A 8 -8.99 -4.05 -5.60
CA TRP A 8 -7.81 -4.85 -5.92
C TRP A 8 -6.51 -4.05 -5.84
N SER A 9 -6.48 -2.81 -6.34
CA SER A 9 -5.30 -1.95 -6.26
C SER A 9 -4.92 -1.65 -4.82
N PHE A 10 -5.90 -1.34 -3.97
CA PHE A 10 -5.67 -1.05 -2.55
C PHE A 10 -5.19 -2.29 -1.79
N THR A 11 -5.79 -3.45 -2.09
CA THR A 11 -5.41 -4.75 -1.53
C THR A 11 -3.99 -5.13 -1.96
N ALA A 12 -3.69 -5.06 -3.26
CA ALA A 12 -2.38 -5.39 -3.81
C ALA A 12 -1.28 -4.48 -3.24
N LEU A 13 -1.52 -3.16 -3.15
CA LEU A 13 -0.57 -2.24 -2.52
C LEU A 13 -0.29 -2.64 -1.07
N SER A 14 -1.33 -2.97 -0.31
CA SER A 14 -1.19 -3.38 1.10
C SER A 14 -0.39 -4.68 1.22
N ILE A 15 -0.66 -5.68 0.39
CA ILE A 15 0.09 -6.94 0.35
C ILE A 15 1.56 -6.68 0.01
N ILE A 16 1.84 -5.87 -1.02
CA ILE A 16 3.20 -5.56 -1.45
C ILE A 16 3.97 -4.85 -0.34
N ALA A 17 3.36 -3.88 0.33
CA ALA A 17 3.99 -3.17 1.45
C ALA A 17 4.33 -4.13 2.61
N VAL A 18 3.41 -5.03 2.96
CA VAL A 18 3.65 -6.04 4.00
C VAL A 18 4.75 -7.02 3.60
N LEU A 19 4.71 -7.54 2.37
CA LEU A 19 5.73 -8.44 1.84
C LEU A 19 7.11 -7.78 1.83
N TRP A 20 7.19 -6.49 1.48
CA TRP A 20 8.43 -5.73 1.57
C TRP A 20 8.94 -5.62 3.00
N MET A 21 8.08 -5.29 3.96
CA MET A 21 8.50 -5.18 5.37
C MET A 21 9.04 -6.51 5.90
N ILE A 22 8.40 -7.63 5.55
CA ILE A 22 8.83 -8.97 5.96
C ILE A 22 10.14 -9.35 5.25
N ALA A 23 10.17 -9.33 3.92
CA ALA A 23 11.32 -9.74 3.14
C ALA A 23 12.52 -8.83 3.39
N GLY A 24 12.32 -7.51 3.41
CA GLY A 24 13.37 -6.53 3.71
C GLY A 24 13.98 -6.72 5.09
N SER A 25 13.17 -7.08 6.09
CA SER A 25 13.66 -7.40 7.43
C SER A 25 14.45 -8.70 7.47
N ILE A 26 13.99 -9.76 6.79
CA ILE A 26 14.67 -11.07 6.73
C ILE A 26 16.02 -10.95 5.99
N PHE A 27 16.02 -10.32 4.82
CA PHE A 27 17.22 -10.15 4.01
C PHE A 27 18.08 -8.96 4.46
N THR A 28 17.67 -8.25 5.52
CA THR A 28 18.38 -7.10 6.10
C THR A 28 18.73 -5.98 5.10
N ALA A 29 17.93 -5.83 4.03
CA ALA A 29 18.25 -4.94 2.90
C ALA A 29 18.54 -3.49 3.30
N LEU A 30 17.84 -2.98 4.32
CA LEU A 30 18.04 -1.65 4.93
C LEU A 30 18.15 -1.72 6.47
N GLY A 31 18.36 -2.93 7.01
CA GLY A 31 18.08 -3.24 8.41
C GLY A 31 16.58 -3.25 8.74
N ILE A 32 16.22 -3.91 9.85
CA ILE A 32 14.81 -4.16 10.24
C ILE A 32 14.01 -2.85 10.32
N PHE A 33 14.55 -1.85 11.02
CA PHE A 33 13.89 -0.55 11.17
C PHE A 33 13.70 0.18 9.84
N GLY A 34 14.72 0.17 8.96
CA GLY A 34 14.64 0.83 7.66
C GLY A 34 13.61 0.18 6.74
N SER A 35 13.55 -1.15 6.70
CA SER A 35 12.58 -1.89 5.90
C SER A 35 11.14 -1.66 6.34
N ILE A 36 10.89 -1.60 7.65
CA ILE A 36 9.56 -1.27 8.20
C ILE A 36 9.15 0.15 7.85
N ILE A 37 10.02 1.14 8.11
CA ILE A 37 9.71 2.55 7.84
C ILE A 37 9.41 2.77 6.36
N LEU A 38 10.24 2.25 5.47
CA LEU A 38 10.03 2.44 4.03
C LEU A 38 8.76 1.76 3.54
N GLY A 39 8.43 0.56 4.04
CA GLY A 39 7.17 -0.11 3.73
C GLY A 39 5.95 0.71 4.18
N LEU A 40 6.00 1.30 5.37
CA LEU A 40 4.94 2.18 5.87
C LEU A 40 4.80 3.46 5.04
N VAL A 41 5.92 4.09 4.67
CA VAL A 41 5.90 5.30 3.81
C VAL A 41 5.26 4.98 2.46
N VAL A 42 5.65 3.89 1.81
CA VAL A 42 5.06 3.46 0.54
C VAL A 42 3.57 3.18 0.69
N TRP A 43 3.16 2.53 1.78
CA TRP A 43 1.74 2.23 2.02
C TRP A 43 0.90 3.49 2.24
N ILE A 44 1.37 4.43 3.07
CA ILE A 44 0.67 5.69 3.35
C ILE A 44 0.60 6.55 2.09
N VAL A 45 1.72 6.73 1.39
CA VAL A 45 1.76 7.57 0.19
C VAL A 45 0.96 6.94 -0.94
N GLY A 46 1.15 5.65 -1.21
CA GLY A 46 0.42 4.94 -2.25
C GLY A 46 -1.08 4.84 -1.95
N GLY A 47 -1.44 4.50 -0.72
CA GLY A 47 -2.83 4.38 -0.28
C GLY A 47 -3.52 5.74 -0.27
N GLY A 48 -2.82 6.76 0.23
CA GLY A 48 -3.29 8.15 0.18
C GLY A 48 -3.50 8.65 -1.25
N THR A 49 -2.59 8.32 -2.17
CA THR A 49 -2.73 8.66 -3.60
C THR A 49 -3.94 7.95 -4.22
N LEU A 50 -4.13 6.65 -3.93
CA LEU A 50 -5.29 5.90 -4.40
C LEU A 50 -6.60 6.51 -3.89
N LEU A 51 -6.66 6.84 -2.60
CA LEU A 51 -7.84 7.46 -1.98
C LEU A 51 -8.11 8.85 -2.52
N TYR A 52 -7.07 9.66 -2.73
CA TYR A 52 -7.19 11.03 -3.23
C TYR A 52 -7.83 11.08 -4.62
N PHE A 53 -7.38 10.22 -5.54
CA PHE A 53 -7.86 10.24 -6.91
C PHE A 53 -9.13 9.42 -7.15
N TRP A 54 -9.33 8.30 -6.43
CA TRP A 54 -10.43 7.36 -6.73
C TRP A 54 -11.30 7.00 -5.53
N GLY A 55 -10.89 7.35 -4.30
CA GLY A 55 -11.62 6.99 -3.09
C GLY A 55 -13.01 7.63 -3.00
N LYS A 56 -13.16 8.90 -3.43
CA LYS A 56 -14.45 9.59 -3.45
C LYS A 56 -15.47 8.89 -4.34
N ASP A 57 -15.08 8.58 -5.58
CA ASP A 57 -15.96 7.93 -6.54
C ASP A 57 -16.35 6.53 -6.06
N TYR A 58 -15.40 5.77 -5.52
CA TYR A 58 -15.66 4.46 -4.93
C TYR A 58 -16.66 4.54 -3.78
N MET A 59 -16.43 5.41 -2.79
CA MET A 59 -17.30 5.55 -1.62
C MET A 59 -18.70 6.07 -1.96
N SER A 60 -18.85 6.89 -3.01
CA SER A 60 -20.15 7.39 -3.45
C SER A 60 -21.05 6.35 -4.11
N ARG A 61 -20.50 5.18 -4.46
CA ARG A 61 -21.20 4.09 -5.14
C ARG A 61 -21.58 2.95 -4.19
N ILE A 62 -21.15 3.04 -2.93
CA ILE A 62 -21.47 2.12 -1.84
C ILE A 62 -22.78 2.56 -1.18
#